data_AF-A0AB33JWP8-F1
#
_entry.id   AF-A0AB33JWP8-F1
#
_cell.length_a   1.000
_cell.length_b   1.000
_cell.length_c   1.000
_cell.angle_alpha   90.00
_cell.angle_beta   90.00
_cell.angle_gamma   90.00
#
_symmetry.space_group_name_H-M   'P 1'
#
loop_
_entity.id
_entity.type
_entity.pdbx_description
1 polymer ?
#
loop_
_entity_poly.entity_id
_entity_poly.type
_entity_poly.pdbx_seq_one_letter_code
_entity_poly.pdbx_strand_id
1 'polypeptide(L)'
;MSHPDRRDGEVVAVVTDRAAQRAKEIGADDALERLRRELEHQPRLGRLIRTVTEGGQRVELYSTRIEADPALGHPALNVVHAYAPAPPWPPTVRIAAVVPEDPPRPEL
;
A
#
# COMPACT_ATOMS: atom_id res chain seq x y z
N MET A 1 32.02 -18.40 -15.95
CA MET A 1 30.76 -18.84 -15.33
C MET A 1 30.36 -17.77 -14.34
N SER A 2 29.62 -16.75 -14.79
CA SER A 2 29.24 -15.61 -13.95
C SER A 2 27.97 -15.98 -13.19
N HIS A 3 28.04 -15.91 -11.86
CA HIS A 3 26.87 -16.08 -10.98
C HIS A 3 25.80 -15.05 -11.35
N PRO A 4 24.51 -15.42 -11.40
CA PRO A 4 23.45 -14.46 -11.64
C PRO A 4 23.38 -13.51 -10.46
N ASP A 5 23.69 -12.25 -10.74
CA ASP A 5 23.37 -11.07 -9.95
C ASP A 5 21.92 -11.19 -9.44
N ARG A 6 21.79 -11.26 -8.12
CA ARG A 6 20.60 -11.76 -7.44
C ARG A 6 19.61 -10.61 -7.25
N ARG A 7 19.03 -10.08 -8.34
CA ARG A 7 17.96 -9.04 -8.33
C ARG A 7 18.16 -7.99 -7.23
N ASP A 8 19.31 -7.32 -7.22
CA ASP A 8 19.53 -6.15 -6.39
C ASP A 8 18.58 -5.03 -6.86
N GLY A 9 17.45 -4.82 -6.16
CA GLY A 9 16.57 -3.65 -6.37
C GLY A 9 15.08 -3.93 -6.62
N GLU A 10 14.62 -5.18 -6.58
CA GLU A 10 13.18 -5.46 -6.69
C GLU A 10 12.46 -5.02 -5.41
N VAL A 11 11.55 -4.05 -5.52
CA VAL A 11 10.76 -3.55 -4.38
C VAL A 11 9.78 -4.63 -3.95
N VAL A 12 9.72 -4.92 -2.65
CA VAL A 12 8.77 -5.88 -2.10
C VAL A 12 7.62 -5.14 -1.41
N ALA A 13 6.38 -5.42 -1.82
CA ALA A 13 5.20 -4.90 -1.13
C ALA A 13 4.58 -5.97 -0.22
N VAL A 14 4.49 -5.65 1.07
CA VAL A 14 3.96 -6.52 2.13
C VAL A 14 2.67 -5.93 2.67
N VAL A 15 1.62 -6.75 2.72
CA VAL A 15 0.37 -6.43 3.41
C VAL A 15 0.49 -6.86 4.86
N THR A 16 0.31 -5.94 5.80
CA THR A 16 0.28 -6.30 7.23
C THR A 16 -0.98 -7.11 7.57
N ASP A 17 -0.93 -7.99 8.56
CA ASP A 17 -2.10 -8.78 9.00
C ASP A 17 -3.31 -7.90 9.29
N ARG A 18 -3.09 -6.73 9.91
CA ARG A 18 -4.14 -5.75 10.19
C ARG A 18 -4.80 -5.23 8.91
N ALA A 19 -4.00 -4.87 7.89
CA ALA A 19 -4.53 -4.40 6.62
C ALA A 19 -5.26 -5.51 5.86
N ALA A 20 -4.72 -6.74 5.86
CA ALA A 20 -5.36 -7.90 5.25
C ALA A 20 -6.70 -8.23 5.92
N GLN A 21 -6.73 -8.28 7.25
CA GLN A 21 -7.96 -8.51 8.00
C GLN A 21 -9.00 -7.42 7.72
N ARG A 22 -8.57 -6.15 7.69
CA ARG A 22 -9.47 -5.05 7.41
C ARG A 22 -10.04 -5.07 5.99
N ALA A 23 -9.24 -5.45 5.00
CA ALA A 23 -9.72 -5.62 3.63
C ALA A 23 -10.76 -6.74 3.52
N LYS A 24 -10.54 -7.88 4.18
CA LYS A 24 -11.53 -8.97 4.25
C LYS A 24 -12.87 -8.52 4.83
N GLU A 25 -12.83 -7.78 5.92
CA GLU A 25 -14.04 -7.26 6.59
C GLU A 25 -14.91 -6.38 5.70
N ILE A 26 -14.31 -5.71 4.71
CA ILE A 26 -14.98 -4.78 3.82
C ILE A 26 -15.07 -5.28 2.37
N GLY A 27 -14.67 -6.54 2.11
CA GLY A 27 -14.69 -7.17 0.79
C GLY A 27 -13.64 -6.65 -0.21
N ALA A 28 -12.59 -5.98 0.26
CA ALA A 28 -11.63 -5.27 -0.60
C ALA A 28 -10.37 -6.09 -0.96
N ASP A 29 -10.38 -7.41 -0.82
CA ASP A 29 -9.20 -8.27 -0.98
C ASP A 29 -8.55 -8.12 -2.37
N ASP A 30 -9.35 -8.20 -3.42
CA ASP A 30 -8.88 -8.09 -4.80
C ASP A 30 -8.36 -6.69 -5.14
N ALA A 31 -8.96 -5.65 -4.55
CA ALA A 31 -8.52 -4.28 -4.72
C ALA A 31 -7.17 -4.05 -4.01
N LEU A 32 -7.02 -4.61 -2.82
CA LEU A 32 -5.78 -4.52 -2.05
C LEU A 32 -4.64 -5.30 -2.72
N GLU A 33 -4.91 -6.48 -3.28
CA GLU A 33 -3.90 -7.26 -4.00
C GLU A 33 -3.48 -6.58 -5.30
N ARG A 34 -4.41 -5.95 -6.03
CA ARG A 34 -4.08 -5.11 -7.19
C ARG A 34 -3.15 -3.96 -6.80
N LEU A 35 -3.48 -3.24 -5.73
CA LEU A 35 -2.63 -2.17 -5.21
C LEU A 35 -1.26 -2.69 -4.75
N ARG A 36 -1.19 -3.86 -4.10
CA ARG A 36 0.08 -4.48 -3.67
C ARG A 36 1.02 -4.66 -4.86
N ARG A 37 0.52 -5.25 -5.96
CA ARG A 37 1.31 -5.44 -7.18
C ARG A 37 1.72 -4.12 -7.81
N GLU A 38 0.83 -3.13 -7.83
CA GLU A 38 1.17 -1.81 -8.35
C GLU A 38 2.29 -1.15 -7.53
N LEU A 39 2.28 -1.31 -6.21
CA LEU A 39 3.31 -0.76 -5.31
C LEU A 39 4.68 -1.44 -5.45
N GLU A 40 4.73 -2.70 -5.88
CA GLU A 40 6.00 -3.36 -6.27
C GLU A 40 6.64 -2.67 -7.49
N HIS A 41 5.82 -2.08 -8.37
CA HIS A 41 6.28 -1.35 -9.57
C HIS A 41 6.43 0.16 -9.30
N GLN A 42 5.59 0.72 -8.44
CA GLN A 42 5.50 2.16 -8.13
C GLN A 42 5.41 2.38 -6.62
N PRO A 43 6.52 2.28 -5.86
CA PRO A 43 6.51 2.36 -4.39
C PRO A 43 6.03 3.69 -3.79
N ARG A 44 6.01 4.75 -4.60
CA ARG A 44 5.63 6.12 -4.21
C ARG A 44 4.26 6.53 -4.78
N LEU A 45 3.42 5.55 -5.12
CA LEU A 45 2.07 5.79 -5.61
C LEU A 45 1.25 6.58 -4.59
N GLY A 46 0.41 7.48 -5.08
CA GLY A 46 -0.47 8.29 -4.24
C GLY A 46 0.21 9.54 -3.67
N ARG A 47 -0.35 10.04 -2.56
CA ARG A 47 0.06 11.30 -1.92
C ARG A 47 1.00 11.04 -0.76
N LEU A 48 2.17 11.67 -0.78
CA LEU A 48 3.06 11.70 0.39
C LEU A 48 2.38 12.42 1.55
N ILE A 49 2.20 11.72 2.66
CA ILE A 49 1.64 12.25 3.91
C ILE A 49 2.75 12.92 4.73
N ARG A 50 3.83 12.17 4.98
CA ARG A 50 4.99 12.59 5.79
C ARG A 50 6.17 11.67 5.58
N THR A 51 7.35 12.15 5.96
CA THR A 51 8.54 11.32 6.15
C THR A 51 8.78 11.15 7.66
N VAL A 52 9.18 9.96 8.08
CA VAL A 52 9.54 9.63 9.46
C VAL A 52 10.88 8.91 9.52
N THR A 53 11.49 8.87 10.70
CA THR A 53 12.65 8.02 10.97
C THR A 53 12.20 6.87 11.88
N GLU A 54 12.26 5.63 11.39
CA GLU A 54 11.96 4.41 12.14
C GLU A 54 13.22 3.55 12.23
N GLY A 55 13.64 3.17 13.43
CA GLY A 55 14.84 2.33 13.59
C GLY A 55 16.13 2.93 12.99
N GLY A 56 16.23 4.26 12.92
CA GLY A 56 17.34 4.96 12.28
C GLY A 56 17.23 5.08 10.75
N GLN A 57 16.14 4.63 10.15
CA GLN A 57 15.91 4.62 8.70
C GLN A 57 14.81 5.60 8.32
N ARG A 58 15.02 6.32 7.21
CA ARG A 58 14.03 7.24 6.65
C ARG A 58 12.93 6.43 5.97
N VAL A 59 11.68 6.59 6.41
CA VAL A 59 10.49 5.96 5.85
C VAL A 59 9.54 7.02 5.34
N GLU A 60 9.03 6.84 4.14
CA GLU A 60 8.07 7.73 3.48
C GLU A 60 6.66 7.13 3.64
N LEU A 61 5.73 7.87 4.27
CA LEU A 61 4.34 7.46 4.42
C LEU A 61 3.48 8.07 3.33
N TYR A 62 2.75 7.24 2.61
CA TYR A 62 1.88 7.61 1.50
C TYR A 62 0.43 7.18 1.75
N SER A 63 -0.50 7.91 1.14
CA SER A 63 -1.92 7.56 1.05
C SER A 63 -2.30 7.38 -0.42
N THR A 64 -2.84 6.22 -0.77
CA THR A 64 -3.40 5.96 -2.10
C THR A 64 -4.90 5.75 -1.97
N ARG A 65 -5.65 6.44 -2.81
CA ARG A 65 -7.09 6.25 -2.94
C ARG A 65 -7.37 5.17 -3.96
N ILE A 66 -8.22 4.22 -3.59
CA ILE A 66 -8.83 3.26 -4.50
C ILE A 66 -10.27 3.74 -4.69
N GLU A 67 -10.65 4.04 -5.93
CA GLU A 67 -11.99 4.50 -6.24
C GLU A 67 -13.02 3.39 -6.00
N ALA A 68 -14.26 3.80 -5.68
CA ALA A 68 -15.36 2.86 -5.48
C ALA A 68 -15.62 2.06 -6.76
N ASP A 69 -15.92 0.77 -6.59
CA ASP A 69 -16.40 -0.07 -7.68
C ASP A 69 -17.89 -0.37 -7.46
N PRO A 70 -18.79 0.38 -8.13
CA PRO A 70 -20.23 0.17 -7.96
C PRO A 70 -20.71 -1.19 -8.49
N ALA A 71 -19.95 -1.85 -9.38
CA ALA A 71 -20.30 -3.18 -9.86
C ALA A 71 -20.01 -4.26 -8.80
N LEU A 72 -19.05 -4.01 -7.90
CA LEU A 72 -18.71 -4.88 -6.78
C LEU A 72 -19.35 -4.42 -5.45
N GLY A 73 -19.98 -3.24 -5.43
CA GLY A 73 -20.59 -2.67 -4.23
C GLY A 73 -19.57 -2.22 -3.17
N HIS A 74 -18.31 -2.00 -3.56
CA HIS A 74 -17.25 -1.62 -2.63
C HIS A 74 -17.17 -0.10 -2.45
N PRO A 75 -17.03 0.40 -1.21
CA PRO A 75 -16.78 1.82 -0.99
C PRO A 75 -15.42 2.21 -1.55
N ALA A 76 -15.22 3.51 -1.82
CA ALA A 76 -13.88 4.03 -2.05
C ALA A 76 -13.02 3.78 -0.81
N LEU A 77 -11.72 3.56 -0.99
CA LEU A 77 -10.80 3.21 0.09
C LEU A 77 -9.61 4.18 0.10
N ASN A 78 -9.17 4.57 1.28
CA ASN A 78 -7.84 5.13 1.50
C ASN A 78 -6.92 4.07 2.08
N VAL A 79 -5.82 3.81 1.38
CA VAL A 79 -4.79 2.86 1.80
C VAL A 79 -3.52 3.61 2.19
N VAL A 80 -3.11 3.43 3.44
CA VAL A 80 -1.87 4.00 3.96
C VAL A 80 -0.75 2.97 3.85
N HIS A 81 0.35 3.36 3.23
CA HIS A 81 1.51 2.51 3.03
C HIS A 81 2.81 3.26 3.33
N ALA A 82 3.80 2.51 3.79
CA ALA A 82 5.09 3.04 4.20
C ALA A 82 6.17 2.47 3.30
N TYR A 83 6.86 3.33 2.55
CA TYR A 83 8.00 2.97 1.73
C TYR A 83 9.31 3.21 2.48
N ALA A 84 10.09 2.14 2.65
CA ALA A 84 11.44 2.16 3.17
C ALA A 84 12.42 1.98 1.98
N PRO A 85 13.06 3.06 1.49
CA PRO A 85 14.13 2.94 0.52
C PRO A 85 15.31 2.18 1.13
N ALA A 86 16.12 1.54 0.30
CA ALA A 86 17.27 0.82 0.79
C ALA A 86 18.37 1.78 1.30
N PRO A 87 19.19 1.32 2.27
CA PRO A 87 19.00 0.12 3.11
C PRO A 87 17.85 0.30 4.13
N PRO A 88 17.10 -0.78 4.48
CA PRO A 88 17.46 -2.19 4.38
C PRO A 88 17.08 -2.76 3.00
N TRP A 89 17.96 -3.57 2.41
CA TRP A 89 17.68 -4.23 1.14
C TRP A 89 16.81 -5.48 1.36
N PRO A 90 15.83 -5.77 0.48
CA PRO A 90 15.36 -4.92 -0.62
C PRO A 90 14.49 -3.74 -0.14
N PRO A 91 14.34 -2.65 -0.94
CA PRO A 91 13.38 -1.60 -0.64
C PRO A 91 12.00 -2.20 -0.41
N THR A 92 11.31 -1.76 0.64
CA THR A 92 10.08 -2.42 1.08
C THR A 92 8.93 -1.42 1.19
N VAL A 93 7.77 -1.78 0.66
CA VAL A 93 6.50 -1.10 0.89
C VAL A 93 5.69 -1.91 1.88
N ARG A 94 5.23 -1.30 2.97
CA ARG A 94 4.36 -1.94 3.96
C ARG A 94 2.99 -1.29 3.90
N ILE A 95 1.97 -2.04 3.50
CA ILE A 95 0.58 -1.58 3.55
C ILE A 95 0.07 -1.73 4.97
N ALA A 96 -0.11 -0.59 5.65
CA ALA A 96 -0.31 -0.52 7.09
C ALA A 96 -1.78 -0.35 7.49
N ALA A 97 -2.58 0.32 6.66
CA ALA A 97 -3.99 0.54 6.95
C ALA A 97 -4.84 0.62 5.68
N VAL A 98 -6.07 0.12 5.79
CA VAL A 98 -7.13 0.25 4.79
C VAL A 98 -8.32 0.89 5.48
N VAL A 99 -8.77 2.03 4.96
CA VAL A 99 -9.83 2.84 5.55
C VAL A 99 -10.92 3.05 4.50
N PRO A 100 -12.15 2.57 4.70
CA PRO A 100 -13.28 2.96 3.86
C PRO A 100 -13.47 4.47 3.90
N GLU A 101 -13.63 5.11 2.74
CA GLU A 101 -14.23 6.43 2.69
C GLU A 101 -15.74 6.29 2.96
N ASP A 102 -16.24 7.12 3.87
CA ASP A 102 -17.67 7.22 4.10
C ASP A 102 -18.34 7.63 2.77
N PRO A 103 -19.45 6.98 2.35
CA PRO A 103 -20.20 7.48 1.22
C PRO A 103 -20.61 8.93 1.51
N PRO A 104 -20.53 9.85 0.53
CA PRO A 104 -21.06 11.19 0.73
C PRO A 104 -22.51 11.04 1.20
N ARG A 105 -22.82 11.60 2.39
CA ARG A 105 -24.21 11.61 2.88
C ARG A 105 -25.05 12.28 1.79
N PRO A 106 -26.18 11.68 1.37
CA PRO A 106 -27.12 12.42 0.54
C PRO A 106 -27.52 13.67 1.32
N GLU A 107 -27.28 14.84 0.74
CA GLU A 107 -27.81 16.10 1.25
C GLU A 107 -29.34 15.96 1.22
N LEU A 108 -29.96 15.96 2.40
CA LEU A 108 -31.41 15.93 2.59
C LEU A 108 -32.04 17.27 2.23
#